data_AF-X1JXH8-F1
#
_entry.id   AF-X1JXH8-F1
#
_cell.length_a   1.000
_cell.length_b   1.000
_cell.length_c   1.000
_cell.angle_alpha   90.00
_cell.angle_beta   90.00
_cell.angle_gamma   90.00
#
_symmetry.space_group_name_H-M   'P 1'
#
loop_
_entity.id
_entity.type
_entity.pdbx_description
1 polymer ?
#
loop_
_entity_poly.entity_id
_entity_poly.type
_entity_poly.pdbx_seq_one_letter_code
_entity_poly.pdbx_strand_id
1 'polypeptide(L)'
;LPGEMQPILREHLSEADAREFREFIASPEGQTEFKKRLRLEAWKVGDAEPLRPELEKPERAERKFPLGQIVMTRGVNDLVAENAEFAKFALESLRRHASGDWGDLGPEDKKENEYALGKHLRLFSAYDKYPLPKIWIITEADRSVTTTLFPEEY
;
A
#
# COMPACT_ATOMS: atom_id res chain seq x y z
N LEU A 1 -32.15 12.56 11.51
CA LEU A 1 -31.06 12.81 12.48
C LEU A 1 -29.77 12.87 11.70
N PRO A 2 -28.95 13.94 11.80
CA PRO A 2 -27.76 14.09 10.97
C PRO A 2 -26.77 12.95 11.25
N GLY A 3 -26.31 12.32 10.17
CA GLY A 3 -25.51 11.11 10.15
C GLY A 3 -24.27 11.18 11.04
N GLU A 4 -24.07 10.10 11.78
CA GLU A 4 -22.92 9.89 12.65
C GLU A 4 -21.61 10.00 11.86
N MET A 5 -20.70 10.83 12.38
CA MET A 5 -19.30 10.90 11.94
C MET A 5 -18.67 9.51 11.95
N GLN A 6 -17.92 9.16 10.89
CA GLN A 6 -17.22 7.88 10.82
C GLN A 6 -16.26 7.69 12.01
N PRO A 7 -16.12 6.45 12.55
CA PRO A 7 -15.41 6.18 13.80
C PRO A 7 -13.95 6.66 13.84
N ILE A 8 -13.29 6.73 12.67
CA ILE A 8 -11.86 7.04 12.54
C ILE A 8 -11.54 8.51 12.88
N LEU A 9 -12.52 9.42 12.81
CA LEU A 9 -12.32 10.83 13.16
C LEU A 9 -12.60 11.16 14.64
N ARG A 10 -13.09 10.20 15.44
CA ARG A 10 -13.40 10.43 16.86
C ARG A 10 -12.21 10.32 17.80
N GLU A 11 -11.15 9.60 17.44
CA GLU A 11 -10.10 9.27 18.43
C GLU A 11 -9.03 10.34 18.62
N HIS A 12 -8.94 11.36 17.77
CA HIS A 12 -7.79 12.30 17.78
C HIS A 12 -8.17 13.79 17.73
N LEU A 13 -9.45 14.13 17.85
CA LEU A 13 -9.92 15.52 17.83
C LEU A 13 -10.66 15.81 19.14
N SER A 14 -10.30 16.90 19.81
CA SER A 14 -11.04 17.35 20.98
C SER A 14 -12.48 17.73 20.58
N GLU A 15 -13.40 17.77 21.54
CA GLU A 15 -14.79 18.18 21.25
C GLU A 15 -14.87 19.61 20.66
N ALA A 16 -13.90 20.47 21.00
CA ALA A 16 -13.75 21.80 20.43
C ALA A 16 -13.35 21.72 18.94
N ASP A 17 -12.34 20.90 18.61
CA ASP A 17 -11.88 20.74 17.22
C ASP A 17 -12.98 20.13 16.33
N ALA A 18 -13.77 19.19 16.88
CA ALA A 18 -14.90 18.62 16.17
C ALA A 18 -16.05 19.62 15.96
N ARG A 19 -16.20 20.61 16.85
CA ARG A 19 -17.19 21.69 16.70
C ARG A 19 -16.73 22.70 15.65
N GLU A 20 -15.50 23.19 15.76
CA GLU A 20 -14.92 24.13 14.80
C GLU A 20 -14.89 23.54 13.39
N PHE A 21 -14.54 22.26 13.26
CA PHE A 21 -14.59 21.57 11.97
C PHE A 21 -16.01 21.48 11.39
N ARG A 22 -17.02 21.21 12.23
CA ARG A 22 -18.44 21.19 11.81
C ARG A 22 -18.91 22.57 11.37
N GLU A 23 -18.53 23.62 12.08
CA GLU A 23 -18.87 25.00 11.74
C GLU A 23 -18.17 25.43 10.44
N PHE A 24 -16.90 25.06 10.27
CA PHE A 24 -16.14 25.33 9.05
C PHE A 24 -16.77 24.67 7.83
N ILE A 25 -17.07 23.37 7.86
CA ILE A 25 -17.69 22.65 6.73
C ILE A 25 -19.11 23.18 6.43
N ALA A 26 -19.82 23.70 7.43
CA ALA A 26 -21.13 24.32 7.23
C ALA A 26 -21.03 25.72 6.59
N SER A 27 -19.88 26.39 6.66
CA SER A 27 -19.67 27.73 6.11
C SER A 27 -19.59 27.72 4.57
N PRO A 28 -19.96 28.83 3.88
CA PRO A 28 -19.79 28.96 2.43
C PRO A 28 -18.34 28.72 1.97
N GLU A 29 -17.36 29.16 2.74
CA GLU A 29 -15.93 28.98 2.48
C GLU A 29 -15.51 27.53 2.61
N GLY A 30 -15.92 26.84 3.69
CA GLY A 30 -15.63 25.42 3.87
C GLY A 30 -16.30 24.56 2.80
N GLN A 31 -17.54 24.89 2.41
CA GLN A 31 -18.20 24.24 1.27
C GLN A 31 -17.46 24.45 -0.04
N THR A 32 -16.89 25.64 -0.27
CA THR A 32 -16.13 25.96 -1.49
C THR A 32 -14.80 25.21 -1.52
N GLU A 33 -14.07 25.18 -0.42
CA GLU A 33 -12.79 24.47 -0.30
C GLU A 33 -12.99 22.95 -0.39
N PHE A 34 -14.08 22.42 0.15
CA PHE A 34 -14.46 21.01 0.05
C PHE A 34 -14.85 20.62 -1.39
N LYS A 35 -15.62 21.47 -2.08
CA LYS A 35 -15.96 21.30 -3.51
C LYS A 35 -14.71 21.32 -4.40
N LYS A 36 -13.74 22.20 -4.09
CA LYS A 36 -12.47 22.31 -4.83
C LYS A 36 -11.60 21.06 -4.67
N ARG A 37 -11.55 20.47 -3.48
CA ARG A 37 -10.80 19.23 -3.20
C ARG A 37 -11.43 17.98 -3.80
N LEU A 38 -12.75 17.97 -4.03
CA LEU A 38 -13.47 16.79 -4.53
C LEU A 38 -13.85 16.84 -6.02
N ARG A 39 -13.53 17.92 -6.76
CA ARG A 39 -13.95 18.09 -8.19
C ARG A 39 -15.43 17.76 -8.43
N LEU A 40 -16.31 18.16 -7.50
CA LEU A 40 -17.75 17.94 -7.62
C LEU A 40 -18.40 19.20 -8.19
N GLU A 41 -18.56 19.28 -9.50
CA GLU A 41 -19.53 20.18 -10.12
C GLU A 41 -20.84 19.41 -10.37
N ALA A 42 -21.94 20.03 -9.95
CA ALA A 42 -23.33 19.61 -10.10
C ALA A 42 -23.85 18.52 -9.14
N TRP A 43 -24.42 18.97 -8.02
CA TRP A 43 -25.53 18.26 -7.38
C TRP A 43 -26.79 19.10 -7.53
N LYS A 44 -27.80 18.60 -8.27
CA LYS A 44 -29.19 19.03 -8.12
C LYS A 44 -29.87 18.06 -7.16
N VAL A 45 -30.50 18.62 -6.14
CA VAL A 45 -31.28 17.89 -5.14
C VAL A 45 -32.54 17.34 -5.83
N GLY A 46 -32.69 16.02 -5.85
CA GLY A 46 -33.86 15.35 -6.37
C GLY A 46 -33.61 13.86 -6.57
N ASP A 47 -34.02 13.07 -5.58
CA ASP A 47 -34.42 11.67 -5.65
C ASP A 47 -33.48 10.68 -6.37
N ALA A 48 -32.42 10.26 -5.67
CA ALA A 48 -31.85 8.92 -5.81
C ALA A 48 -31.08 8.57 -4.53
N GLU A 49 -31.21 7.31 -4.08
CA GLU A 49 -30.33 6.70 -3.07
C GLU A 49 -28.87 7.08 -3.34
N PRO A 50 -28.06 7.34 -2.30
CA PRO A 50 -26.66 7.68 -2.51
C PRO A 50 -26.01 6.50 -3.22
N LEU A 51 -25.64 6.72 -4.50
CA LEU A 51 -24.51 6.04 -5.10
C LEU A 51 -23.38 6.28 -4.10
N ARG A 52 -23.09 5.26 -3.29
CA ARG A 52 -21.84 5.22 -2.54
C ARG A 52 -20.80 5.58 -3.60
N PRO A 53 -20.04 6.68 -3.47
CA PRO A 53 -18.84 6.78 -4.26
C PRO A 53 -18.12 5.49 -3.92
N GLU A 54 -17.97 4.59 -4.87
CA GLU A 54 -16.89 3.63 -4.78
C GLU A 54 -15.69 4.53 -4.51
N LEU A 55 -15.24 4.55 -3.24
CA LEU A 55 -13.91 5.01 -2.88
C LEU A 55 -13.06 4.45 -4.00
N GLU A 56 -12.56 5.32 -4.88
CA GLU A 56 -11.74 4.90 -6.00
C GLU A 56 -10.75 3.91 -5.40
N LYS A 57 -10.94 2.63 -5.71
CA LYS A 57 -10.12 1.57 -5.13
C LYS A 57 -8.72 2.03 -5.49
N PRO A 58 -7.82 2.29 -4.51
CA PRO A 58 -6.49 2.79 -4.84
C PRO A 58 -5.97 1.89 -5.94
N GLU A 59 -5.68 2.49 -7.09
CA GLU A 59 -5.34 1.79 -8.31
C GLU A 59 -4.35 0.71 -7.91
N ARG A 60 -4.76 -0.58 -7.99
CA ARG A 60 -3.91 -1.66 -7.53
C ARG A 60 -2.66 -1.56 -8.36
N ALA A 61 -1.54 -1.15 -7.75
CA ALA A 61 -0.26 -1.04 -8.44
C ALA A 61 -0.08 -2.27 -9.34
N GLU A 62 0.05 -2.02 -10.64
CA GLU A 62 0.00 -3.06 -11.64
C GLU A 62 1.12 -4.06 -11.37
N ARG A 63 0.76 -5.33 -11.16
CA ARG A 63 1.73 -6.40 -10.91
C ARG A 63 2.25 -6.89 -12.26
N LYS A 64 3.58 -6.88 -12.45
CA LYS A 64 4.24 -7.39 -13.65
C LYS A 64 4.19 -8.93 -13.74
N PHE A 65 4.03 -9.63 -12.63
CA PHE A 65 3.98 -11.10 -12.57
C PHE A 65 3.22 -11.61 -11.32
N PRO A 66 2.75 -12.87 -11.32
CA PRO A 66 2.16 -13.48 -10.13
C PRO A 66 3.24 -13.87 -9.12
N LEU A 67 2.99 -13.64 -7.83
CA LEU A 67 3.89 -14.02 -6.74
C LEU A 67 3.78 -15.52 -6.33
N GLY A 68 2.77 -16.25 -6.83
CA GLY A 68 2.53 -17.62 -6.38
C GLY A 68 2.25 -17.69 -4.87
N GLN A 69 2.69 -18.78 -4.24
CA GLN A 69 2.66 -18.96 -2.79
C GLN A 69 3.71 -18.07 -2.12
N ILE A 70 3.28 -17.15 -1.28
CA ILE A 70 4.19 -16.32 -0.50
C ILE A 70 4.57 -17.07 0.77
N VAL A 71 5.87 -17.24 0.97
CA VAL A 71 6.48 -17.80 2.17
C VAL A 71 7.57 -16.88 2.67
N MET A 72 7.99 -17.08 3.91
CA MET A 72 9.15 -16.39 4.47
C MET A 72 9.93 -17.36 5.35
N THR A 73 11.22 -17.12 5.51
CA THR A 73 12.05 -17.86 6.46
C THR A 73 11.56 -17.64 7.88
N ARG A 74 11.99 -18.51 8.78
CA ARG A 74 11.64 -18.41 10.20
C ARG A 74 12.10 -17.07 10.80
N GLY A 75 13.33 -16.63 10.51
CA GLY A 75 13.84 -15.37 11.04
C GLY A 75 12.99 -14.18 10.62
N VAL A 76 12.62 -14.11 9.33
CA VAL A 76 11.74 -13.04 8.82
C VAL A 76 10.35 -13.14 9.46
N ASN A 77 9.76 -14.34 9.55
CA ASN A 77 8.45 -14.53 10.17
C ASN A 77 8.41 -14.07 11.62
N ASP A 78 9.41 -14.46 12.40
CA ASP A 78 9.50 -14.14 13.82
C ASP A 78 9.60 -12.61 13.99
N LEU A 79 10.43 -11.93 13.18
CA LEU A 79 10.54 -10.47 13.25
C LEU A 79 9.29 -9.73 12.73
N VAL A 80 8.59 -10.26 11.72
CA VAL A 80 7.30 -9.73 11.27
C VAL A 80 6.26 -9.79 12.40
N ALA A 81 6.26 -10.88 13.19
CA ALA A 81 5.33 -11.04 14.30
C ALA A 81 5.62 -10.08 15.46
N GLU A 82 6.90 -9.76 15.71
CA GLU A 82 7.34 -8.95 16.84
C GLU A 82 7.41 -7.45 16.53
N ASN A 83 7.61 -7.05 15.27
CA ASN A 83 7.87 -5.67 14.88
C ASN A 83 6.93 -5.19 13.76
N ALA A 84 5.97 -4.34 14.12
CA ALA A 84 4.98 -3.80 13.19
C ALA A 84 5.58 -2.90 12.09
N GLU A 85 6.71 -2.22 12.33
CA GLU A 85 7.38 -1.44 11.29
C GLU A 85 8.05 -2.36 10.28
N PHE A 86 8.70 -3.42 10.76
CA PHE A 86 9.28 -4.45 9.90
C PHE A 86 8.22 -5.17 9.08
N ALA A 87 7.08 -5.51 9.68
CA ALA A 87 5.94 -6.09 8.96
C ALA A 87 5.45 -5.21 7.81
N LYS A 88 5.32 -3.89 8.04
CA LYS A 88 4.95 -2.92 6.99
C LYS A 88 6.01 -2.84 5.90
N PHE A 89 7.29 -2.84 6.29
CA PHE A 89 8.41 -2.84 5.35
C PHE A 89 8.43 -4.09 4.47
N ALA A 90 8.31 -5.30 5.05
CA ALA A 90 8.29 -6.55 4.30
C ALA A 90 7.10 -6.60 3.31
N LEU A 91 5.91 -6.17 3.76
CA LEU A 91 4.73 -6.10 2.89
C LEU A 91 4.90 -5.11 1.74
N GLU A 92 5.51 -3.95 1.98
CA GLU A 92 5.79 -2.97 0.94
C GLU A 92 6.84 -3.47 -0.05
N SER A 93 7.90 -4.11 0.43
CA SER A 93 8.92 -4.76 -0.39
C SER A 93 8.33 -5.86 -1.29
N LEU A 94 7.36 -6.65 -0.80
CA LEU A 94 6.63 -7.62 -1.64
C LEU A 94 5.80 -6.94 -2.74
N ARG A 95 5.18 -5.78 -2.47
CA ARG A 95 4.46 -5.01 -3.50
C ARG A 95 5.40 -4.45 -4.56
N ARG A 96 6.53 -3.89 -4.12
CA ARG A 96 7.59 -3.39 -4.99
C ARG A 96 8.16 -4.50 -5.87
N HIS A 97 8.40 -5.68 -5.30
CA HIS A 97 8.85 -6.84 -6.05
C HIS A 97 7.85 -7.20 -7.16
N ALA A 98 6.56 -7.28 -6.81
CA ALA A 98 5.50 -7.61 -7.76
C ALA A 98 5.31 -6.57 -8.88
N SER A 99 5.62 -5.29 -8.64
CA SER A 99 5.57 -4.23 -9.65
C SER A 99 6.85 -4.12 -10.50
N GLY A 100 7.88 -4.93 -10.19
CA GLY A 100 9.18 -4.87 -10.84
C GLY A 100 10.07 -3.74 -10.35
N ASP A 101 9.80 -3.17 -9.18
CA ASP A 101 10.79 -2.39 -8.46
C ASP A 101 11.75 -3.35 -7.74
N TRP A 102 12.91 -3.55 -8.34
CA TRP A 102 13.93 -4.49 -7.89
C TRP A 102 14.77 -4.00 -6.69
N GLY A 103 14.45 -2.83 -6.13
CA GLY A 103 15.06 -2.30 -4.91
C GLY A 103 16.56 -1.96 -5.06
N ASP A 104 17.35 -2.39 -4.08
CA ASP A 104 18.75 -2.03 -3.86
C ASP A 104 19.74 -2.97 -4.57
N LEU A 105 19.35 -3.42 -5.77
CA LEU A 105 20.19 -4.20 -6.67
C LEU A 105 21.04 -3.31 -7.59
N GLY A 106 22.18 -3.88 -8.04
CA GLY A 106 23.02 -3.26 -9.06
C GLY A 106 22.32 -3.21 -10.43
N PRO A 107 22.75 -2.34 -11.36
CA PRO A 107 22.09 -2.19 -12.66
C PRO A 107 22.01 -3.47 -13.48
N GLU A 108 23.03 -4.32 -13.43
CA GLU A 108 23.05 -5.59 -14.18
C GLU A 108 22.05 -6.60 -13.63
N ASP A 109 21.95 -6.74 -12.30
CA ASP A 109 20.96 -7.63 -11.67
C ASP A 109 19.52 -7.16 -11.96
N LYS A 110 19.29 -5.84 -11.97
CA LYS A 110 17.99 -5.26 -12.37
C LYS A 110 17.65 -5.60 -13.81
N LYS A 111 18.65 -5.53 -14.70
CA LYS A 111 18.48 -5.88 -16.12
C LYS A 111 18.23 -7.37 -16.30
N GLU A 112 18.86 -8.23 -15.50
CA GLU A 112 18.58 -9.66 -15.49
C GLU A 112 17.13 -9.96 -15.09
N ASN A 113 16.60 -9.29 -14.07
CA ASN A 113 15.18 -9.42 -13.71
C ASN A 113 14.24 -8.99 -14.84
N GLU A 114 14.49 -7.82 -15.47
CA GLU A 114 13.67 -7.37 -16.61
C GLU A 114 13.75 -8.36 -17.78
N TYR A 115 14.91 -8.98 -18.02
CA TYR A 115 15.06 -10.03 -19.03
C TYR A 115 14.31 -11.32 -18.66
N ALA A 116 14.27 -11.66 -17.36
CA ALA A 116 13.60 -12.84 -16.83
C ALA A 116 12.07 -12.72 -16.77
N LEU A 117 11.51 -11.50 -16.85
CA LEU A 117 10.07 -11.30 -16.97
C LEU A 117 9.51 -12.04 -18.20
N GLY A 118 8.46 -12.83 -17.97
CA GLY A 118 7.85 -13.67 -19.01
C GLY A 118 8.69 -14.90 -19.41
N LYS A 119 9.77 -15.21 -18.70
CA LYS A 119 10.62 -16.38 -18.93
C LYS A 119 10.67 -17.30 -17.72
N HIS A 120 11.09 -18.53 -17.95
CA HIS A 120 11.30 -19.52 -16.90
C HIS A 120 12.65 -19.33 -16.18
N LEU A 121 12.86 -18.13 -15.66
CA LEU A 121 14.06 -17.73 -14.93
C LEU A 121 13.63 -17.08 -13.62
N ARG A 122 14.35 -17.34 -12.53
CA ARG A 122 14.05 -16.78 -11.21
C ARG A 122 14.13 -15.25 -11.21
N LEU A 123 13.39 -14.62 -10.31
CA LEU A 123 13.47 -13.18 -10.04
C LEU A 123 14.04 -12.97 -8.64
N PHE A 124 14.80 -11.90 -8.47
CA PHE A 124 15.47 -11.57 -7.22
C PHE A 124 15.33 -10.08 -6.92
N SER A 125 15.11 -9.71 -5.67
CA SER A 125 15.13 -8.32 -5.23
C SER A 125 15.72 -8.19 -3.86
N ALA A 126 16.32 -7.04 -3.59
CA ALA A 126 16.90 -6.71 -2.30
C ALA A 126 16.33 -5.37 -1.84
N TYR A 127 15.98 -5.27 -0.55
CA TYR A 127 15.46 -4.04 0.03
C TYR A 127 16.13 -3.75 1.35
N ASP A 128 16.63 -2.53 1.51
CA ASP A 128 17.25 -2.00 2.71
C ASP A 128 16.46 -0.78 3.20
N LYS A 129 16.31 -0.67 4.53
CA LYS A 129 15.67 0.48 5.18
C LYS A 129 16.16 0.58 6.62
N TYR A 130 17.20 1.38 6.86
CA TYR A 130 17.64 1.68 8.23
C TYR A 130 16.50 2.23 9.10
N PRO A 131 16.32 1.78 10.35
CA PRO A 131 17.15 0.85 11.12
C PRO A 131 16.73 -0.63 11.02
N LEU A 132 15.88 -0.99 10.06
CA LEU A 132 15.40 -2.36 9.85
C LEU A 132 16.45 -3.22 9.14
N PRO A 133 16.47 -4.54 9.39
CA PRO A 133 17.36 -5.44 8.67
C PRO A 133 16.96 -5.53 7.19
N LYS A 134 17.98 -5.66 6.34
CA LYS A 134 17.83 -5.90 4.91
C LYS A 134 17.09 -7.21 4.67
N ILE A 135 16.22 -7.24 3.66
CA ILE A 135 15.57 -8.47 3.20
C ILE A 135 15.81 -8.70 1.72
N TRP A 136 15.81 -9.97 1.35
CA TRP A 136 15.76 -10.46 -0.01
C TRP A 136 14.39 -11.04 -0.31
N ILE A 137 13.97 -10.94 -1.57
CA ILE A 137 12.75 -11.57 -2.10
C ILE A 137 13.11 -12.31 -3.37
N ILE A 138 12.84 -13.62 -3.40
CA ILE A 138 13.11 -14.50 -4.54
C ILE A 138 11.79 -15.09 -5.02
N THR A 139 11.49 -14.94 -6.31
CA THR A 139 10.39 -15.67 -6.96
C THR A 139 10.98 -16.75 -7.87
N GLU A 140 10.53 -17.99 -7.68
CA GLU A 140 11.02 -19.14 -8.45
C GLU A 140 10.73 -19.00 -9.96
N ALA A 141 11.50 -19.73 -10.77
CA ALA A 141 11.46 -19.66 -12.24
C ALA A 141 10.07 -19.89 -12.84
N ASP A 142 9.26 -20.74 -12.20
CA ASP A 142 7.88 -21.06 -12.58
C ASP A 142 6.83 -20.16 -11.93
N ARG A 143 7.26 -19.17 -11.14
CA ARG A 143 6.42 -18.25 -10.36
C ARG A 143 5.50 -18.96 -9.36
N SER A 144 5.82 -20.19 -8.95
CA SER A 144 5.01 -20.97 -8.01
C SER A 144 5.16 -20.50 -6.56
N VAL A 145 6.34 -19.99 -6.19
CA VAL A 145 6.68 -19.58 -4.82
C VAL A 145 7.47 -18.28 -4.84
N THR A 146 7.13 -17.38 -3.91
CA THR A 146 7.91 -16.19 -3.55
C THR A 146 8.36 -16.31 -2.10
N THR A 147 9.66 -16.30 -1.87
CA THR A 147 10.27 -16.40 -0.54
C THR A 147 10.86 -15.07 -0.12
N THR A 148 10.50 -14.59 1.07
CA THR A 148 11.20 -13.48 1.76
C THR A 148 12.16 -14.03 2.79
N LEU A 149 13.41 -13.57 2.79
CA LEU A 149 14.48 -14.09 3.64
C LEU A 149 15.49 -13.00 4.00
N PHE A 150 16.24 -13.18 5.08
CA PHE A 150 17.43 -12.38 5.35
C PHE A 150 18.59 -12.82 4.45
N PRO A 151 19.54 -11.92 4.09
CA PRO A 151 20.71 -12.27 3.30
C PRO A 151 21.52 -13.44 3.88
N GLU A 152 21.60 -13.56 5.20
CA GLU A 152 22.37 -14.59 5.91
C GLU A 152 21.67 -15.96 5.94
N GLU A 153 20.41 -16.04 5.52
CA GLU A 153 19.63 -17.29 5.46
C GLU A 153 19.66 -17.96 4.08
N TYR A 154 20.36 -17.37 3.11
CA TYR A 154 20.56 -17.88 1.76
C TYR A 154 21.95 -18.49 1.59
#